data_AF-A0A535QTA1-F1
#
_entry.id   AF-A0A535QTA1-F1
#
_cell.length_a   1.000
_cell.length_b   1.000
_cell.length_c   1.000
_cell.angle_alpha   90.00
_cell.angle_beta   90.00
_cell.angle_gamma   90.00
#
_symmetry.space_group_name_H-M   'P 1'
#
loop_
_entity.id
_entity.type
_entity.pdbx_description
1 polymer ?
#
loop_
_entity_poly.entity_id
_entity_poly.type
_entity_poly.pdbx_seq_one_letter_code
_entity_poly.pdbx_strand_id
1 'polypeptide(L)'
;MHKILLHWFVKGKSMDQFETWKAILSKDLLDLQQLQAQDLSTRIRHSLKEQELGQHCCQAGESLGDAHLLRLKETLGLDEQQWHAYKSNVRPARE
;
A
#
# COMPACT_ATOMS: atom_id res chain seq x y z
N MET A 1 -26.52 -11.50 22.03
CA MET A 1 -26.31 -11.96 20.63
C MET A 1 -25.94 -10.84 19.65
N HIS A 2 -26.30 -9.57 19.84
CA HIS A 2 -25.93 -8.45 18.95
C HIS A 2 -24.43 -8.15 18.82
N LYS A 3 -23.63 -8.28 19.90
CA LYS A 3 -22.18 -8.00 19.85
C LYS A 3 -21.40 -8.96 18.94
N ILE A 4 -21.88 -10.19 18.79
CA ILE A 4 -21.21 -11.22 17.97
C ILE A 4 -21.37 -10.85 16.49
N LEU A 5 -22.60 -10.57 16.04
CA LEU A 5 -22.88 -10.19 14.64
C LEU A 5 -22.10 -8.95 14.17
N LEU A 6 -22.00 -7.91 15.01
CA LEU A 6 -21.18 -6.73 14.70
C LEU A 6 -19.69 -7.07 14.58
N HIS A 7 -19.18 -7.92 15.47
CA HIS A 7 -17.80 -8.38 15.43
C HIS A 7 -17.49 -9.17 14.15
N TRP A 8 -18.38 -10.07 13.71
CA TRP A 8 -18.21 -10.82 12.46
C TRP A 8 -18.35 -9.94 11.21
N PHE A 9 -19.28 -8.98 11.21
CA PHE A 9 -19.47 -8.06 10.08
C PHE A 9 -18.29 -7.08 9.92
N VAL A 10 -17.80 -6.51 11.02
CA VAL A 10 -16.60 -5.65 11.02
C VAL A 10 -15.37 -6.45 10.62
N LYS A 11 -15.23 -7.68 11.12
CA LYS A 11 -14.15 -8.58 10.71
C LYS A 11 -14.20 -8.94 9.23
N GLY A 12 -15.40 -9.16 8.67
CA GLY A 12 -15.60 -9.42 7.25
C GLY A 12 -15.18 -8.24 6.36
N LYS A 13 -15.60 -7.02 6.72
CA LYS A 13 -15.18 -5.79 6.00
C LYS A 13 -13.68 -5.52 6.10
N SER A 14 -13.10 -5.72 7.28
CA SER A 14 -11.67 -5.52 7.49
C SER A 14 -10.82 -6.54 6.74
N MET A 15 -11.30 -7.78 6.60
CA MET A 15 -10.61 -8.83 5.84
C MET A 15 -10.67 -8.56 4.33
N ASP A 16 -11.80 -8.04 3.84
CA ASP A 16 -11.97 -7.63 2.44
C ASP A 16 -11.05 -6.44 2.07
N GLN A 17 -10.94 -5.44 2.95
CA GLN A 17 -10.02 -4.32 2.80
C GLN A 17 -8.56 -4.76 2.82
N PHE A 18 -8.20 -5.72 3.68
CA PHE A 18 -6.84 -6.25 3.76
C PHE A 18 -6.42 -6.92 2.44
N GLU A 19 -7.24 -7.84 1.91
CA GLU A 19 -6.90 -8.53 0.65
C GLU A 19 -6.88 -7.57 -0.54
N THR A 20 -7.75 -6.55 -0.54
CA THR A 20 -7.74 -5.48 -1.54
C THR A 20 -6.42 -4.71 -1.53
N TRP A 21 -6.01 -4.19 -0.36
CA TRP A 21 -4.76 -3.42 -0.25
C TRP A 21 -3.53 -4.28 -0.52
N LYS A 22 -3.54 -5.53 -0.10
CA LYS A 22 -2.49 -6.51 -0.44
C LYS A 22 -2.36 -6.67 -1.95
N ALA A 23 -3.46 -6.85 -2.67
CA ALA A 23 -3.42 -7.02 -4.12
C ALA A 23 -2.91 -5.77 -4.85
N ILE A 24 -3.40 -4.58 -4.46
CA ILE A 24 -2.98 -3.30 -5.04
C ILE A 24 -1.47 -3.09 -4.85
N LEU A 25 -1.00 -3.14 -3.60
CA LEU A 25 0.40 -2.85 -3.28
C LEU A 25 1.35 -3.94 -3.82
N SER A 26 0.94 -5.21 -3.83
CA SER A 26 1.74 -6.28 -4.45
C SER A 26 1.98 -6.00 -5.94
N LYS A 27 0.93 -5.56 -6.64
CA LYS A 27 1.03 -5.19 -8.05
C LYS A 27 1.95 -3.99 -8.24
N ASP A 28 1.78 -2.94 -7.44
CA ASP A 28 2.61 -1.74 -7.56
C ASP A 28 4.10 -2.01 -7.32
N LEU A 29 4.42 -2.82 -6.31
CA LEU A 29 5.79 -3.22 -6.02
C LEU A 29 6.39 -4.05 -7.16
N LEU A 30 5.63 -4.98 -7.72
CA LEU A 30 6.07 -5.78 -8.86
C LEU A 30 6.30 -4.92 -10.10
N ASP A 31 5.37 -4.03 -10.43
CA ASP A 31 5.47 -3.09 -11.54
C ASP A 31 6.71 -2.19 -11.36
N LEU A 32 6.97 -1.73 -10.13
CA LEU A 32 8.13 -0.90 -9.81
C LEU A 32 9.44 -1.65 -10.01
N GLN A 33 9.52 -2.91 -9.56
CA GLN A 33 10.68 -3.77 -9.76
C GLN A 33 10.95 -4.01 -11.26
N GLN A 34 9.90 -4.19 -12.06
CA GLN A 34 10.02 -4.36 -13.52
C GLN A 34 10.50 -3.10 -14.24
N LEU A 35 10.31 -1.92 -13.62
CA LEU A 35 10.75 -0.63 -14.15
C LEU A 35 12.19 -0.26 -13.75
N GLN A 36 12.99 -1.19 -13.21
CA GLN A 36 14.42 -0.93 -12.96
C GLN A 36 15.15 -0.56 -14.27
N ALA A 37 15.56 0.71 -14.32
CA ALA A 37 15.82 1.46 -15.54
C ALA A 37 17.31 1.69 -15.83
N GLN A 38 17.76 1.33 -17.03
CA GLN A 38 19.04 1.79 -17.59
C GLN A 38 18.92 3.10 -18.39
N ASP A 39 17.70 3.52 -18.80
CA ASP A 39 17.45 4.70 -19.65
C ASP A 39 16.53 5.77 -19.00
N LEU A 40 16.47 6.98 -19.59
CA LEU A 40 15.73 8.11 -19.03
C LEU A 40 14.20 7.93 -19.01
N SER A 41 13.61 7.28 -20.02
CA SER A 41 12.17 7.05 -20.10
C SER A 41 11.68 6.06 -19.03
N THR A 42 12.46 5.00 -18.79
CA THR A 42 12.19 4.04 -17.71
C THR A 42 12.35 4.71 -16.33
N ARG A 43 13.32 5.61 -16.13
CA ARG A 43 13.46 6.38 -14.87
C ARG A 43 12.26 7.28 -14.56
N ILE A 44 11.72 7.97 -15.57
CA ILE A 44 10.53 8.83 -15.37
C ILE A 44 9.32 7.97 -14.96
N ARG A 45 9.11 6.84 -15.65
CA ARG A 45 8.03 5.91 -15.32
C ARG A 45 8.20 5.29 -13.93
N HIS A 46 9.42 4.93 -13.55
CA HIS A 46 9.75 4.46 -12.21
C HIS A 46 9.35 5.50 -11.16
N SER A 47 9.76 6.76 -11.34
CA SER A 47 9.43 7.84 -10.40
C SER A 47 7.92 8.11 -10.28
N LEU A 48 7.17 8.05 -11.38
CA LEU A 48 5.71 8.15 -11.34
C LEU A 48 5.09 6.98 -10.58
N LYS A 49 5.62 5.77 -10.79
CA LYS A 49 5.12 4.57 -10.12
C LYS A 49 5.43 4.57 -8.61
N GLU A 50 6.60 5.09 -8.20
CA GLU A 50 6.93 5.31 -6.79
C GLU A 50 5.96 6.28 -6.11
N GLN A 51 5.50 7.31 -6.82
CA GLN A 51 4.50 8.26 -6.30
C GLN A 51 3.13 7.60 -6.12
N GLU A 52 2.68 6.84 -7.11
CA GLU A 52 1.42 6.08 -7.04
C GLU A 52 1.45 5.08 -5.87
N LEU A 53 2.55 4.31 -5.76
CA LEU A 53 2.78 3.40 -4.63
C LEU A 53 2.73 4.14 -3.29
N GLY A 54 3.36 5.32 -3.20
CA GLY A 54 3.31 6.16 -2.01
C GLY A 54 1.89 6.56 -1.61
N GLN A 55 1.05 6.91 -2.58
CA GLN A 55 -0.36 7.27 -2.33
C GLN A 55 -1.15 6.08 -1.80
N HIS A 56 -0.99 4.90 -2.42
CA HIS A 56 -1.64 3.68 -1.95
C HIS A 56 -1.14 3.26 -0.55
N CYS A 57 0.14 3.47 -0.23
CA CYS A 57 0.65 3.26 1.14
C CYS A 57 -0.03 4.19 2.16
N CYS A 58 -0.26 5.47 1.83
CA CYS A 58 -1.01 6.38 2.71
C CYS A 58 -2.46 5.89 2.91
N GLN A 59 -3.17 5.58 1.82
CA GLN A 59 -4.56 5.14 1.88
C GLN A 59 -4.73 3.80 2.62
N ALA A 60 -3.80 2.86 2.43
CA ALA A 60 -3.79 1.60 3.18
C ALA A 60 -3.57 1.84 4.68
N GLY A 61 -2.69 2.78 5.04
CA GLY A 61 -2.45 3.19 6.43
C GLY A 61 -3.64 3.87 7.10
N GLU A 62 -4.45 4.60 6.33
CA GLU A 62 -5.70 5.22 6.83
C GLU A 62 -6.86 4.22 6.89
N SER A 63 -6.87 3.23 5.99
CA SER A 63 -7.97 2.25 5.86
C SER A 63 -7.84 1.07 6.81
N LEU A 64 -6.62 0.68 7.16
CA LEU A 64 -6.34 -0.50 7.98
C LEU A 64 -5.93 -0.09 9.39
N GLY A 65 -6.42 -0.82 10.39
CA GLY A 65 -5.90 -0.70 11.76
C GLY A 65 -4.48 -1.26 11.88
N ASP A 66 -3.75 -0.83 12.92
CA ASP A 66 -2.32 -1.11 13.11
C ASP A 66 -1.93 -2.58 12.95
N ALA A 67 -2.72 -3.51 13.49
CA ALA A 67 -2.43 -4.95 13.38
C ALA A 67 -2.52 -5.49 11.95
N HIS A 68 -3.50 -5.02 11.16
CA HIS A 68 -3.63 -5.42 9.76
C HIS A 68 -2.59 -4.73 8.89
N LEU A 69 -2.25 -3.48 9.21
CA LEU A 69 -1.21 -2.73 8.52
C LEU A 69 0.17 -3.35 8.74
N LEU A 70 0.50 -3.75 9.98
CA LEU A 70 1.74 -4.48 10.29
C LEU A 70 1.83 -5.77 9.47
N ARG A 71 0.78 -6.59 9.53
CA ARG A 71 0.72 -7.84 8.76
C ARG A 71 0.84 -7.62 7.25
N LEU A 72 0.26 -6.53 6.74
CA LEU A 72 0.35 -6.16 5.33
C LEU A 72 1.79 -5.89 4.93
N LYS A 73 2.51 -5.05 5.69
CA LYS A 73 3.93 -4.75 5.45
C LYS A 73 4.78 -6.02 5.48
N GLU A 74 4.60 -6.87 6.49
CA GLU A 74 5.28 -8.17 6.59
C GLU A 74 5.02 -9.07 5.38
N THR A 75 3.76 -9.13 4.92
CA THR A 75 3.37 -9.94 3.75
C THR A 75 4.01 -9.43 2.46
N LEU A 76 4.18 -8.11 2.34
CA LEU A 76 4.82 -7.46 1.19
C LEU A 76 6.35 -7.44 1.30
N GLY A 77 6.92 -7.92 2.40
CA GLY A 77 8.36 -7.85 2.67
C GLY A 77 8.89 -6.42 2.83
N LEU A 78 8.03 -5.49 3.26
CA LEU A 78 8.37 -4.09 3.49
C LEU A 78 8.71 -3.86 4.97
N ASP A 79 9.85 -3.22 5.22
CA ASP A 79 10.15 -2.70 6.55
C ASP A 79 9.57 -1.28 6.75
N GLU A 80 9.60 -0.79 8.00
CA GLU A 80 9.07 0.53 8.34
C GLU A 80 9.78 1.66 7.59
N GLN A 81 11.09 1.57 7.38
CA GLN A 81 11.85 2.61 6.67
C GLN A 81 11.42 2.67 5.20
N GLN A 82 11.30 1.53 4.52
CA GLN A 82 10.79 1.46 3.14
C GLN A 82 9.36 2.01 3.05
N TRP A 83 8.50 1.62 3.99
CA TRP A 83 7.13 2.11 4.07
C TRP A 83 7.08 3.63 4.20
N HIS A 84 7.89 4.19 5.10
CA HIS A 84 7.98 5.64 5.28
C HIS A 84 8.57 6.36 4.06
N ALA A 85 9.56 5.76 3.38
CA ALA A 85 10.14 6.32 2.17
C ALA A 85 9.11 6.45 1.05
N TYR A 86 8.31 5.41 0.80
CA TYR A 86 7.25 5.46 -0.21
C TYR A 86 6.20 6.53 0.12
N LYS A 87 5.73 6.60 1.36
CA LYS A 87 4.77 7.65 1.77
C LYS A 87 5.36 9.07 1.62
N SER A 88 6.64 9.25 1.92
CA SER A 88 7.30 10.56 1.84
C SER A 88 7.50 11.04 0.40
N ASN A 89 7.51 10.12 -0.57
CA ASN A 89 7.64 10.44 -1.99
C ASN A 89 6.33 10.91 -2.63
N VAL A 90 5.22 10.94 -1.89
CA VAL A 90 3.96 11.48 -2.39
C VAL A 90 4.12 12.99 -2.59
N ARG A 91 4.19 13.41 -3.85
CA ARG A 91 4.12 14.84 -4.17
C ARG A 91 2.74 15.37 -3.75
N PRO A 92 2.67 16.55 -3.11
CA PRO A 92 1.40 17.19 -2.87
C PRO A 92 0.70 17.39 -4.22
N ALA A 93 -0.60 17.10 -4.27
CA ALA A 93 -1.42 17.49 -5.42
C ALA A 93 -1.23 18.99 -5.62
N ARG A 94 -0.70 19.40 -6.77
CA ARG A 94 -0.70 20.81 -7.13
C ARG A 94 -2.15 21.15 -7.44
N GLU A 95 -2.80 21.87 -6.53
CA GLU A 95 -4.08 22.56 -6.75
C GLU A 95 -3.99 23.53 -7.93
#